data_AF-A0A968W001-F1
#
_entry.id   AF-A0A968W001-F1
#
_cell.length_a   1.000
_cell.length_b   1.000
_cell.length_c   1.000
_cell.angle_alpha   90.00
_cell.angle_beta   90.00
_cell.angle_gamma   90.00
#
_symmetry.space_group_name_H-M   'P 1'
#
loop_
_entity.id
_entity.type
_entity.pdbx_description
1 polymer ?
#
loop_
_entity_poly.entity_id
_entity_poly.type
_entity_poly.pdbx_seq_one_letter_code
_entity_poly.pdbx_strand_id
1 'polypeptide(L)' 'MCSARQIKILHGKGNGILRQLIRDYLKTVNDVVHYQDEHIQFGGAGITVVDMRTL' A
#
# COMPACT_ATOMS: atom_id res chain seq x y z
N MET A 1 -1.39 9.57 -15.99
CA MET A 1 -0.84 8.23 -15.67
C MET A 1 0.41 8.43 -14.83
N CYS A 2 0.46 7.90 -13.60
CA CYS A 2 1.67 7.98 -12.78
C CYS A 2 2.69 6.94 -13.27
N SER A 3 3.89 7.37 -13.64
CA SER A 3 5.04 6.51 -13.97
C SER A 3 5.69 5.85 -12.73
N ALA A 4 4.98 5.82 -11.60
CA ALA A 4 5.52 5.31 -10.36
C ALA A 4 5.37 3.78 -10.33
N ARG A 5 6.49 3.06 -10.43
CA ARG A 5 6.53 1.60 -10.27
C ARG A 5 6.06 1.14 -8.89
N GLN A 6 6.23 1.99 -7.87
CA GLN A 6 5.90 1.71 -6.49
C GLN A 6 5.35 2.95 -5.79
N ILE A 7 4.29 2.77 -5.00
CA ILE A 7 3.65 3.81 -4.18
C ILE A 7 3.75 3.38 -2.72
N LYS A 8 4.04 4.33 -1.81
CA LYS A 8 4.01 4.10 -0.37
C LYS A 8 2.92 4.94 0.27
N ILE A 9 2.02 4.29 0.99
CA ILE A 9 0.88 4.93 1.66
C ILE A 9 1.16 4.91 3.17
N LEU A 10 1.59 6.04 3.71
CA LEU A 10 1.71 6.24 5.15
C LEU A 10 0.33 6.51 5.73
N HIS A 11 -0.20 5.57 6.53
CA HIS A 11 -1.50 5.67 7.16
C HIS A 11 -1.45 5.56 8.69
N GLY A 12 -0.25 5.32 9.25
CA GLY A 12 -0.07 5.09 10.69
C GLY A 12 -0.60 3.73 11.14
N LYS A 13 -0.25 3.34 12.38
CA LYS A 13 -0.65 2.03 12.93
C LYS A 13 -2.07 2.07 13.50
N GLY A 14 -2.31 2.97 14.47
CA GLY A 14 -3.59 3.05 15.20
C GLY A 14 -4.10 1.68 15.61
N ASN A 15 -5.42 1.48 15.52
CA ASN A 15 -6.06 0.15 15.65
C ASN A 15 -6.06 -0.64 14.34
N GLY A 16 -5.36 -0.19 13.29
CA GLY A 16 -5.30 -0.86 11.99
C GLY A 16 -6.49 -0.64 11.06
N ILE A 17 -7.47 0.19 11.43
CA ILE A 17 -8.69 0.43 10.62
C ILE A 17 -8.35 1.00 9.24
N LEU A 18 -7.52 2.04 9.16
CA LEU A 18 -7.11 2.64 7.89
C LEU A 18 -6.33 1.64 7.03
N ARG A 19 -5.42 0.87 7.63
CA ARG A 19 -4.69 -0.19 6.92
C ARG A 19 -5.65 -1.18 6.26
N GLN A 20 -6.66 -1.65 7.00
CA GLN A 20 -7.63 -2.61 6.48
C GLN A 20 -8.45 -2.02 5.33
N LEU A 21 -9.01 -0.81 5.52
CA LEU A 21 -9.82 -0.14 4.49
C LEU A 21 -9.02 0.15 3.22
N ILE A 22 -7.78 0.62 3.36
CA ILE A 22 -6.87 0.85 2.21
C ILE A 22 -6.64 -0.46 1.48
N ARG A 23 -6.30 -1.54 2.19
CA ARG A 23 -6.02 -2.85 1.58
C ARG A 23 -7.26 -3.46 0.92
N ASP A 24 -8.44 -3.24 1.47
CA ASP A 24 -9.69 -3.68 0.86
C ASP A 24 -10.01 -2.89 -0.41
N TYR A 25 -9.75 -1.58 -0.43
CA TYR A 25 -9.83 -0.77 -1.65
C TYR A 25 -8.80 -1.20 -2.70
N LEU A 26 -7.54 -1.44 -2.32
CA LEU A 26 -6.49 -1.85 -3.27
C LEU A 26 -6.83 -3.15 -4.02
N LYS A 27 -7.58 -4.07 -3.41
CA LYS A 27 -8.08 -5.29 -4.08
C LYS A 27 -9.00 -4.98 -5.27
N THR A 28 -9.65 -3.82 -5.30
CA THR A 28 -10.55 -3.43 -6.39
C THR A 28 -9.84 -2.68 -7.51
N VAL A 29 -8.55 -2.38 -7.36
CA VAL A 29 -7.77 -1.59 -8.33
C VAL A 29 -7.02 -2.54 -9.27
N ASN A 30 -7.47 -2.65 -10.51
CA ASN A 30 -6.90 -3.58 -11.51
C ASN A 30 -5.41 -3.36 -11.81
N ASP A 31 -4.92 -2.14 -11.62
CA ASP A 31 -3.52 -1.77 -11.87
C ASP A 31 -2.58 -2.12 -10.69
N VAL A 32 -3.12 -2.59 -9.56
CA VAL A 32 -2.32 -3.05 -8.42
C VAL A 32 -1.89 -4.49 -8.67
N VAL A 33 -0.58 -4.72 -8.67
CA VAL A 33 0.01 -6.06 -8.85
C VAL A 33 0.20 -6.73 -7.49
N HIS A 34 0.68 -5.98 -6.51
CA HIS A 34 0.97 -6.47 -5.17
C HIS A 34 0.90 -5.34 -4.16
N TYR A 35 0.60 -5.69 -2.90
CA TYR A 35 0.75 -4.76 -1.79
C TYR A 35 1.10 -5.49 -0.49
N GLN A 36 1.92 -4.85 0.34
CA GLN A 36 2.40 -5.42 1.59
C GLN A 36 2.69 -4.33 2.62
N ASP A 37 2.86 -4.75 3.86
CA ASP A 37 3.38 -3.84 4.88
C ASP A 37 4.84 -3.52 4.57
N GLU A 38 5.27 -2.31 4.87
CA GLU A 38 6.66 -1.91 4.75
C GLU A 38 7.55 -2.66 5.75
N HIS A 39 8.85 -2.73 5.49
CA HIS A 39 9.84 -3.23 6.43
C HIS A 39 9.76 -2.50 7.78
N ILE A 40 10.00 -3.22 8.89
CA ILE A 40 9.81 -2.68 10.24
C ILE A 40 10.70 -1.46 10.52
N GLN A 41 11.91 -1.42 9.96
CA GLN A 41 12.84 -0.28 10.10
C GLN A 41 12.34 1.00 9.42
N PHE A 42 11.41 0.90 8.46
CA PHE A 42 10.87 2.05 7.73
C PHE A 42 9.41 2.37 8.09
N GLY A 43 8.84 1.72 9.10
CA GLY A 43 7.49 2.03 9.60
C GLY A 43 6.58 0.82 9.78
N GLY A 44 6.94 -0.35 9.24
CA GLY A 44 6.20 -1.59 9.42
C GLY A 44 4.76 -1.48 8.89
N ALA A 45 3.83 -2.08 9.63
CA ALA A 45 2.40 -2.03 9.37
C ALA A 45 1.76 -0.62 9.42
N GLY A 46 2.53 0.46 9.63
CA GLY A 46 2.06 1.84 9.48
C GLY A 46 2.12 2.37 8.05
N ILE A 47 2.76 1.62 7.15
CA ILE A 47 2.92 1.97 5.72
C ILE A 47 2.56 0.76 4.88
N THR A 48 1.71 0.97 3.88
CA THR A 48 1.45 -0.02 2.83
C THR A 48 2.28 0.33 1.60
N VAL A 49 3.13 -0.58 1.16
CA VAL A 49 3.87 -0.50 -0.11
C VAL A 49 3.05 -1.18 -1.19
N VAL A 50 2.85 -0.50 -2.32
CA VAL A 50 2.01 -0.95 -3.44
C VAL A 50 2.84 -0.96 -4.71
N ASP A 51 2.91 -2.12 -5.36
CA ASP A 51 3.53 -2.26 -6.67
C ASP A 51 2.45 -2.15 -7.75
N MET A 52 2.67 -1.22 -8.69
CA MET A 52 1.73 -0.92 -9.77
C MET A 52 2.16 -1.62 -11.06
N ARG A 53 1.20 -1.99 -11.89
CA ARG A 53 1.46 -2.49 -13.24
C ARG A 53 2.00 -1.34 -14.09
N THR A 54 3.22 -1.51 -14.60
CA THR A 54 3.76 -0.64 -15.65
C THR A 54 3.30 -1.15 -17.01
N LEU A 55 2.94 -0.21 -17.90
CA LEU A 55 2.68 -0.50 -19.32
C LEU A 55 3.96 -0.94 -20.04
#